data_AF-A0A2T4DT43-F1
#
_entry.id   AF-A0A2T4DT43-F1
#
_cell.length_a   1.000
_cell.length_b   1.000
_cell.length_c   1.000
_cell.angle_alpha   90.00
_cell.angle_beta   90.00
_cell.angle_gamma   90.00
#
_symmetry.space_group_name_H-M   'P 1'
#
loop_
_entity.id
_entity.type
_entity.pdbx_description
1 polymer ?
#
loop_
_entity_poly.entity_id
_entity_poly.type
_entity_poly.pdbx_seq_one_letter_code
_entity_poly.pdbx_strand_id
1 'polypeptide(L)'
;MDDLYKRITEKLEKLYGPFDADKKRFKKSNNSKIARDLGYSDAQFSRLINGTATPGEYERTLQNVDRILKIKEFEENTQESNSPQFYIIKKKNWIIGTLLFLLLTSSTLLILNLTAKKTNVEDYSRDYTLRWAFETEFVNPYTKLEELPADCNFPCYKLQGQWELNKKYKIPLYIETDGFHYQATSVKMYTRCAINIESDGRLLEGYEYQMHEIWYDKTELDISTFMNNKEGDDGEESNYEALDFTKDSRFVKVATVHTLFRNRFTIGDSITRDGQVIGRDLVYVAQDILKNKLSEEKVNFINKKLNLIARKGLEDFSRPINCLQSPLPGSDFHEVKEGDLMTFTCKLTTNRVPTLYTKAFKFTRQFIKSSCRQSSDKE
;
A
#
# COMPACT_ATOMS: atom_id res chain seq x y z
N MET A 1 -12.65 10.60 -33.25
CA MET A 1 -12.56 11.47 -32.06
C MET A 1 -13.90 12.12 -31.77
N ASP A 2 -14.47 12.87 -32.71
CA ASP A 2 -15.79 13.52 -32.54
C ASP A 2 -16.93 12.55 -32.22
N ASP A 3 -16.94 11.37 -32.83
CA ASP A 3 -17.91 10.30 -32.52
C ASP A 3 -17.81 9.82 -31.06
N LEU A 4 -16.59 9.59 -30.57
CA LEU A 4 -16.37 9.11 -29.20
C LEU A 4 -16.71 10.19 -28.15
N TYR A 5 -16.33 11.44 -28.41
CA TYR A 5 -16.68 12.57 -27.55
C TYR A 5 -18.20 12.73 -27.44
N LYS A 6 -18.91 12.70 -28.58
CA LYS A 6 -20.37 12.80 -28.62
C LYS A 6 -21.04 11.67 -27.82
N ARG A 7 -20.62 10.42 -28.05
CA ARG A 7 -21.15 9.24 -27.35
C ARG A 7 -20.94 9.31 -25.84
N ILE A 8 -19.80 9.84 -25.39
CA ILE A 8 -19.54 10.04 -23.96
C ILE A 8 -20.46 11.10 -23.40
N THR A 9 -20.60 12.25 -24.06
CA THR A 9 -21.50 13.31 -23.59
C THR A 9 -22.94 12.84 -23.50
N GLU A 10 -23.46 12.13 -24.50
CA GLU A 10 -24.84 11.59 -24.50
C GLU A 10 -25.08 10.58 -23.37
N LYS A 11 -24.11 9.70 -23.09
CA LYS A 11 -24.24 8.73 -21.98
C LYS A 11 -24.13 9.40 -20.62
N LEU A 12 -23.25 10.40 -20.47
CA LEU A 12 -23.15 11.19 -19.25
C LEU A 12 -24.40 12.03 -19.00
N GLU A 13 -25.12 12.47 -20.04
CA GLU A 13 -26.40 13.16 -19.87
C GLU A 13 -27.45 12.29 -19.16
N LYS A 14 -27.43 10.97 -19.39
CA LYS A 14 -28.32 10.03 -18.68
C LYS A 14 -28.06 9.98 -17.17
N LEU A 15 -26.81 10.20 -16.76
CA LEU A 15 -26.38 10.16 -15.36
C LEU A 15 -26.48 11.53 -14.68
N TYR A 16 -26.05 12.59 -15.37
CA TYR A 16 -25.77 13.91 -14.80
C TYR A 16 -26.63 15.05 -15.40
N GLY A 17 -27.64 14.71 -16.21
CA GLY A 17 -28.56 15.66 -16.82
C GLY A 17 -27.98 16.37 -18.06
N PRO A 18 -28.73 17.29 -18.69
CA PRO A 18 -28.36 17.87 -19.98
C PRO A 18 -26.96 18.52 -20.00
N PHE A 19 -26.25 18.35 -21.11
CA PHE A 19 -24.93 18.89 -21.35
C PHE A 19 -25.02 20.30 -21.95
N ASP A 20 -24.31 21.25 -21.34
CA ASP A 20 -24.14 22.63 -21.82
C ASP A 20 -22.83 22.69 -22.61
N ALA A 21 -22.93 22.70 -23.94
CA ALA A 21 -21.78 22.65 -24.83
C ALA A 21 -20.90 23.90 -24.78
N ASP A 22 -21.49 25.06 -24.44
CA ASP A 22 -20.78 26.33 -24.33
C ASP A 22 -19.96 26.38 -23.03
N LYS A 23 -20.52 25.84 -21.94
CA LYS A 23 -19.89 25.83 -20.62
C LYS A 23 -19.18 24.52 -20.27
N LYS A 24 -19.18 23.54 -21.19
CA LYS A 24 -18.58 22.21 -21.06
C LYS A 24 -18.91 21.53 -19.71
N ARG A 25 -20.19 21.54 -19.33
CA ARG A 25 -20.67 21.04 -18.03
C ARG A 25 -22.06 20.42 -18.10
N PHE A 26 -22.39 19.58 -17.12
CA PHE A 26 -23.72 18.95 -17.00
C PHE A 26 -24.57 19.66 -15.94
N LYS A 27 -25.89 19.73 -16.16
CA LYS A 27 -26.78 20.54 -15.29
C LYS A 27 -26.96 19.99 -13.87
N LYS A 28 -26.96 18.67 -13.65
CA LYS A 28 -27.22 18.07 -12.33
C LYS A 28 -25.96 17.81 -11.50
N SER A 29 -24.76 17.99 -12.06
CA SER A 29 -23.51 17.75 -11.34
C SER A 29 -22.35 18.56 -11.92
N ASN A 30 -21.46 19.03 -11.04
CA ASN A 30 -20.25 19.72 -11.48
C ASN A 30 -19.18 18.74 -11.98
N ASN A 31 -18.24 19.23 -12.79
CA ASN A 31 -17.23 18.40 -13.45
C ASN A 31 -16.32 17.66 -12.45
N SER A 32 -15.97 18.26 -11.30
CA SER A 32 -15.18 17.60 -10.25
C SER A 32 -15.93 16.44 -9.57
N LYS A 33 -17.26 16.52 -9.47
CA LYS A 33 -18.06 15.41 -8.96
C LYS A 33 -18.09 14.27 -9.99
N ILE A 34 -18.34 14.60 -11.25
CA ILE A 34 -18.37 13.61 -12.34
C ILE A 34 -17.00 12.93 -12.49
N ALA A 35 -15.91 13.68 -12.40
CA ALA A 35 -14.55 13.14 -12.43
C ALA A 35 -14.37 12.04 -11.36
N ARG A 36 -14.75 12.34 -10.11
CA ARG A 36 -14.68 11.39 -8.99
C ARG A 36 -15.57 10.17 -9.20
N ASP A 37 -16.81 10.37 -9.63
CA ASP A 37 -17.77 9.27 -9.87
C ASP A 37 -17.27 8.32 -10.99
N LEU A 38 -16.52 8.85 -11.96
CA LEU A 38 -15.90 8.08 -13.04
C LEU A 38 -14.48 7.55 -12.72
N GLY A 39 -13.92 7.89 -11.56
CA GLY A 39 -12.57 7.48 -11.14
C GLY A 39 -11.42 8.22 -11.85
N TYR A 40 -11.65 9.45 -12.32
CA TYR A 40 -10.67 10.32 -12.96
C TYR A 40 -10.24 11.47 -12.04
N SER A 41 -9.05 12.01 -12.27
CA SER A 41 -8.69 13.32 -11.73
C SER A 41 -9.44 14.45 -12.44
N ASP A 42 -9.62 15.58 -11.77
CA ASP A 42 -10.28 16.77 -12.34
C ASP A 42 -9.60 17.23 -13.64
N ALA A 43 -8.27 17.14 -13.71
CA ALA A 43 -7.50 17.47 -14.91
C ALA A 43 -7.77 16.49 -16.07
N GLN A 44 -7.84 15.19 -15.79
CA GLN A 44 -8.15 14.18 -16.82
C GLN A 44 -9.56 14.36 -17.37
N PHE A 45 -10.55 14.57 -16.48
CA PHE A 45 -11.92 14.82 -16.88
C PHE A 45 -12.06 16.16 -17.62
N SER A 46 -11.30 17.18 -17.22
CA SER A 46 -11.25 18.45 -17.93
C SER A 46 -10.73 18.29 -19.36
N ARG A 47 -9.73 17.42 -19.62
CA ARG A 47 -9.28 17.15 -21.00
C ARG A 47 -10.34 16.42 -21.82
N LEU A 48 -11.01 15.44 -21.21
CA LEU A 48 -12.10 14.69 -21.85
C LEU A 48 -13.24 15.61 -22.28
N ILE A 49 -13.69 16.52 -21.41
CA ILE A 49 -14.83 17.38 -21.70
C ILE A 49 -14.48 18.57 -22.60
N ASN A 50 -13.19 18.93 -22.69
CA ASN A 50 -12.71 19.99 -23.59
C ASN A 50 -12.24 19.48 -24.96
N GLY A 51 -12.36 18.18 -25.25
CA GLY A 51 -12.00 17.66 -26.57
C GLY A 51 -10.51 17.33 -26.75
N THR A 52 -9.67 17.47 -25.71
CA THR A 52 -8.20 17.38 -25.82
C THR A 52 -7.60 16.08 -25.31
N ALA A 53 -8.42 15.12 -24.89
CA ALA A 53 -7.96 13.77 -24.51
C ALA A 53 -7.54 12.93 -25.73
N THR A 54 -6.77 11.87 -25.49
CA THR A 54 -6.36 10.89 -26.50
C THR A 54 -7.49 9.90 -26.84
N PRO A 55 -7.48 9.24 -28.03
CA PRO A 55 -8.49 8.24 -28.38
C PRO A 55 -8.67 7.14 -27.32
N GLY A 56 -7.56 6.59 -26.80
CA GLY A 56 -7.58 5.56 -25.77
C GLY A 56 -8.05 6.06 -24.39
N GLU A 57 -8.03 7.37 -24.12
CA GLU A 57 -8.69 7.95 -22.95
C GLU A 57 -10.21 7.97 -23.13
N TYR A 58 -10.70 8.38 -24.30
CA TYR A 58 -12.14 8.35 -24.62
C TYR A 58 -12.71 6.93 -24.56
N GLU A 59 -12.02 5.94 -25.12
CA GLU A 59 -12.49 4.54 -25.09
C GLU A 59 -12.60 3.99 -23.66
N ARG A 60 -11.59 4.24 -22.81
CA ARG A 60 -11.62 3.85 -21.39
C ARG A 60 -12.73 4.56 -20.63
N THR A 61 -12.95 5.84 -20.91
CA THR A 61 -14.04 6.60 -20.29
C THR A 61 -15.40 6.04 -20.70
N LEU A 62 -15.58 5.70 -21.98
CA LEU A 62 -16.82 5.12 -22.48
C LEU A 62 -17.14 3.79 -21.79
N GLN A 63 -16.14 2.90 -21.65
CA GLN A 63 -16.28 1.64 -20.91
C GLN A 63 -16.68 1.86 -19.44
N ASN A 64 -16.09 2.85 -18.78
CA ASN A 64 -16.42 3.17 -17.38
C ASN A 64 -17.85 3.71 -17.24
N VAL A 65 -18.29 4.59 -18.15
CA VAL A 65 -19.65 5.11 -18.15
C VAL A 65 -20.68 4.00 -18.41
N ASP A 66 -20.38 3.09 -19.33
CA ASP A 66 -21.23 1.93 -19.62
C ASP A 66 -21.37 0.99 -18.42
N ARG A 67 -20.27 0.75 -17.70
CA ARG A 67 -20.29 -0.03 -16.46
C ARG A 67 -21.21 0.59 -15.42
N ILE A 68 -21.15 1.92 -15.23
CA ILE A 68 -21.98 2.63 -14.24
C ILE A 68 -23.46 2.59 -14.64
N LEU A 69 -23.77 2.82 -15.92
CA LEU A 69 -25.14 2.71 -16.42
C LEU A 69 -25.72 1.31 -16.21
N LYS A 70 -24.92 0.27 -16.48
CA LYS A 70 -25.33 -1.13 -16.27
C LYS A 70 -25.55 -1.48 -14.81
N ILE A 71 -24.72 -0.98 -13.89
CA ILE A 71 -24.93 -1.15 -12.45
C ILE A 71 -26.25 -0.50 -12.04
N LYS A 72 -26.51 0.72 -12.51
CA LYS A 72 -27.75 1.44 -12.19
C LYS A 72 -29.00 0.73 -12.72
N GLU A 73 -28.92 0.20 -13.94
CA GLU A 73 -29.99 -0.64 -14.51
C GLU A 73 -30.26 -1.88 -13.65
N PHE A 74 -29.21 -2.55 -13.13
CA PHE A 74 -29.40 -3.67 -12.21
C PHE A 74 -29.99 -3.26 -10.86
N GLU A 75 -29.60 -2.10 -10.32
CA GLU A 75 -30.18 -1.57 -9.08
C GLU A 75 -31.67 -1.22 -9.24
N GLU A 76 -32.04 -0.59 -10.34
CA GLU A 76 -33.43 -0.25 -10.68
C GLU A 76 -34.28 -1.53 -10.87
N ASN A 77 -33.75 -2.53 -11.61
CA ASN A 77 -34.41 -3.83 -11.79
C ASN A 77 -34.55 -4.65 -10.48
N THR A 78 -33.66 -4.42 -9.50
CA THR A 78 -33.73 -5.08 -8.20
C THR A 78 -34.75 -4.42 -7.27
N GLN A 79 -35.02 -3.11 -7.44
CA GLN A 79 -36.02 -2.39 -6.65
C GLN A 79 -37.46 -2.63 -7.12
N GLU A 80 -37.69 -2.90 -8.41
CA GLU A 80 -39.04 -3.21 -8.92
C GLU A 80 -39.56 -4.62 -8.53
N SER A 81 -38.68 -5.53 -8.09
CA SER A 81 -39.06 -6.92 -7.72
C SER A 81 -39.63 -7.08 -6.30
N ASN A 82 -39.81 -5.99 -5.53
CA ASN A 82 -40.25 -6.03 -4.12
C ASN A 82 -41.67 -5.48 -3.88
N SER A 83 -42.62 -5.73 -4.80
CA SER A 83 -44.05 -5.63 -4.47
C SER A 83 -44.69 -7.03 -4.45
N PRO A 84 -45.02 -7.60 -3.27
CA PRO A 84 -45.75 -8.85 -3.24
C PRO A 84 -47.21 -8.57 -3.60
N GLN A 85 -47.61 -8.89 -4.84
CA GLN A 85 -49.02 -9.07 -5.16
C GLN A 85 -49.53 -10.33 -4.44
N PHE A 86 -50.15 -10.12 -3.28
CA PHE A 86 -50.85 -11.17 -2.56
C PHE A 86 -52.12 -11.58 -3.32
N TYR A 87 -52.01 -12.63 -4.13
CA TYR A 87 -53.17 -13.38 -4.63
C TYR A 87 -53.68 -14.32 -3.52
N ILE A 88 -54.82 -13.96 -2.93
CA ILE A 88 -55.52 -14.84 -1.97
C ILE A 88 -56.23 -15.94 -2.77
N ILE A 89 -55.60 -17.10 -2.89
CA ILE A 89 -56.25 -18.33 -3.37
C ILE A 89 -56.73 -19.13 -2.15
N LYS A 90 -58.03 -19.37 -2.04
CA LYS A 90 -58.64 -20.16 -0.96
C LYS A 90 -58.39 -21.67 -1.14
N LYS A 91 -57.86 -22.27 -0.05
CA LYS A 91 -57.97 -23.67 0.51
C LYS A 91 -57.88 -24.84 -0.49
N LYS A 92 -57.11 -25.91 -0.26
CA LYS A 92 -56.94 -26.77 0.93
C LYS A 92 -55.69 -27.64 0.65
N ASN A 93 -54.87 -27.94 1.66
CA ASN A 93 -53.55 -28.63 1.61
C ASN A 93 -52.28 -27.78 1.34
N TRP A 94 -52.37 -26.46 1.21
CA TRP A 94 -51.17 -25.64 0.99
C TRP A 94 -50.15 -25.74 2.14
N ILE A 95 -50.60 -25.87 3.39
CA ILE A 95 -49.74 -25.99 4.59
C ILE A 95 -48.75 -27.15 4.46
N ILE A 96 -49.18 -28.30 3.94
CA ILE A 96 -48.31 -29.48 3.76
C ILE A 96 -47.27 -29.20 2.67
N GLY A 97 -47.69 -28.53 1.58
CA GLY A 97 -46.78 -28.08 0.52
C GLY A 97 -45.77 -27.04 1.01
N THR A 98 -46.17 -26.10 1.87
CA THR A 98 -45.28 -25.10 2.45
C THR A 98 -44.28 -25.74 3.41
N LEU A 99 -44.71 -26.71 4.23
CA LEU A 99 -43.84 -27.45 5.12
C LEU A 99 -42.84 -28.32 4.36
N LEU A 100 -43.28 -29.02 3.30
CA LEU A 100 -42.39 -29.79 2.42
C LEU A 100 -41.39 -28.88 1.69
N PHE A 101 -41.83 -27.71 1.23
CA PHE A 101 -40.96 -26.73 0.60
C PHE A 101 -39.93 -26.18 1.58
N LEU A 102 -40.32 -25.84 2.82
CA LEU A 102 -39.40 -25.41 3.88
C LEU A 102 -38.41 -26.52 4.28
N LEU A 103 -38.85 -27.77 4.30
CA LEU A 103 -37.99 -28.92 4.56
C LEU A 103 -37.00 -29.15 3.41
N LEU A 104 -37.45 -29.01 2.16
CA LEU A 104 -36.58 -29.11 0.99
C LEU A 104 -35.56 -27.97 0.94
N THR A 105 -35.96 -26.73 1.25
CA THR A 105 -35.04 -25.58 1.27
C THR A 105 -34.07 -25.68 2.43
N SER A 106 -34.53 -26.09 3.62
CA SER A 106 -33.64 -26.34 4.76
C SER A 106 -32.65 -27.47 4.48
N SER A 107 -33.11 -28.58 3.91
CA SER A 107 -32.26 -29.73 3.54
C SER A 107 -31.25 -29.37 2.45
N THR A 108 -31.66 -28.64 1.41
CA THR A 108 -30.74 -28.19 0.36
C THR A 108 -29.71 -27.20 0.89
N LEU A 109 -30.09 -26.25 1.77
CA LEU A 109 -29.14 -25.35 2.43
C LEU A 109 -28.16 -26.10 3.35
N LEU A 110 -28.61 -27.17 4.02
CA LEU A 110 -27.77 -27.99 4.88
C LEU A 110 -26.80 -28.85 4.06
N ILE A 111 -27.27 -29.43 2.94
CA ILE A 111 -26.41 -30.12 1.98
C ILE A 111 -25.41 -29.15 1.35
N LEU A 112 -25.82 -27.94 0.96
CA LEU A 112 -24.91 -26.91 0.43
C LEU A 112 -23.85 -26.48 1.45
N ASN A 113 -24.19 -26.36 2.74
CA ASN A 113 -23.21 -26.09 3.80
C ASN A 113 -22.26 -27.26 4.05
N LEU A 114 -22.75 -28.51 3.97
CA LEU A 114 -21.92 -29.71 4.13
C LEU A 114 -21.03 -29.98 2.90
N THR A 115 -21.50 -29.61 1.71
CA THR A 115 -20.77 -29.77 0.44
C THR A 115 -19.96 -28.55 0.05
N ALA A 116 -20.15 -27.41 0.74
CA ALA A 116 -19.23 -26.30 0.72
C ALA A 116 -17.89 -26.78 1.33
N LYS A 117 -17.09 -27.44 0.50
CA LYS A 117 -15.65 -27.41 0.64
C LYS A 117 -15.32 -25.95 0.85
N LYS A 118 -14.79 -25.60 2.02
CA LYS A 118 -13.96 -24.40 2.14
C LYS A 118 -12.99 -24.51 0.99
N THR A 119 -13.20 -23.71 -0.06
CA THR A 119 -12.13 -23.39 -0.98
C THR A 119 -11.06 -22.86 -0.06
N ASN A 120 -10.00 -23.66 0.13
CA ASN A 120 -8.78 -23.18 0.73
C ASN A 120 -8.32 -22.09 -0.22
N VAL A 121 -8.76 -20.86 0.01
CA VAL A 121 -8.12 -19.69 -0.55
C VAL A 121 -6.70 -19.81 0.00
N GLU A 122 -5.76 -20.15 -0.87
CA GLU A 122 -4.37 -20.22 -0.50
C GLU A 122 -4.01 -18.90 0.17
N ASP A 123 -3.62 -18.99 1.44
CA ASP A 123 -3.27 -17.83 2.26
C ASP A 123 -1.88 -17.36 1.81
N TYR A 124 -1.86 -16.54 0.77
CA TYR A 124 -0.64 -15.94 0.27
C TYR A 124 -0.17 -14.84 1.22
N SER A 125 1.14 -14.77 1.45
CA SER A 125 1.72 -13.68 2.22
C SER A 125 1.39 -12.32 1.60
N ARG A 126 1.27 -11.27 2.42
CA ARG A 126 0.88 -9.93 1.95
C ARG A 126 1.88 -9.28 0.99
N ASP A 127 3.13 -9.77 0.97
CA ASP A 127 4.17 -9.37 0.02
C ASP A 127 4.22 -10.26 -1.23
N TYR A 128 3.31 -11.23 -1.39
CA TYR A 128 3.33 -12.22 -2.48
C TYR A 128 3.37 -11.59 -3.86
N THR A 129 2.47 -10.64 -4.16
CA THR A 129 2.42 -9.98 -5.47
C THR A 129 3.71 -9.22 -5.78
N LEU A 130 4.30 -8.58 -4.76
CA LEU A 130 5.57 -7.88 -4.89
C LEU A 130 6.68 -8.88 -5.20
N ARG A 131 6.79 -9.95 -4.42
CA ARG A 131 7.77 -11.03 -4.65
C ARG A 131 7.63 -11.62 -6.05
N TRP A 132 6.40 -11.95 -6.45
CA TRP A 132 6.11 -12.51 -7.76
C TRP A 132 6.57 -11.60 -8.89
N ALA A 133 6.37 -10.28 -8.79
CA ALA A 133 6.76 -9.33 -9.84
C ALA A 133 8.28 -9.24 -10.07
N PHE A 134 9.11 -9.63 -9.10
CA PHE A 134 10.56 -9.51 -9.15
C PHE A 134 11.30 -10.85 -9.25
N GLU A 135 10.77 -11.90 -8.63
CA GLU A 135 11.43 -13.20 -8.59
C GLU A 135 11.00 -14.15 -9.71
N THR A 136 9.95 -13.81 -10.45
CA THR A 136 9.46 -14.64 -11.55
C THR A 136 10.28 -14.46 -12.82
N GLU A 137 10.55 -15.55 -13.52
CA GLU A 137 11.26 -15.55 -14.80
C GLU A 137 10.47 -14.84 -15.91
N PHE A 138 9.14 -14.72 -15.76
CA PHE A 138 8.25 -14.16 -16.78
C PHE A 138 8.29 -12.63 -16.90
N VAL A 139 8.58 -11.91 -15.82
CA VAL A 139 8.49 -10.44 -15.76
C VAL A 139 9.86 -9.78 -15.72
N ASN A 140 10.91 -10.51 -15.30
CA ASN A 140 12.30 -10.08 -15.08
C ASN A 140 12.53 -8.55 -15.26
N PRO A 141 12.31 -7.76 -14.19
CA PRO A 141 12.33 -6.31 -14.26
C PRO A 141 13.73 -5.70 -14.17
N TYR A 142 14.79 -6.54 -14.16
CA TYR A 142 16.16 -6.12 -13.94
C TYR A 142 16.86 -5.79 -15.26
N THR A 143 17.64 -4.71 -15.25
CA THR A 143 18.55 -4.38 -16.35
C THR A 143 19.59 -5.47 -16.50
N LYS A 144 19.81 -5.92 -17.74
CA LYS A 144 20.73 -7.02 -18.06
C LYS A 144 22.12 -6.50 -18.37
N LEU A 145 23.10 -7.41 -18.35
CA LEU A 145 24.50 -7.06 -18.62
C LEU A 145 24.68 -6.52 -20.04
N GLU A 146 23.94 -7.08 -20.99
CA GLU A 146 24.01 -6.75 -22.41
C GLU A 146 23.41 -5.36 -22.73
N GLU A 147 22.70 -4.76 -21.77
CA GLU A 147 22.08 -3.44 -21.85
C GLU A 147 22.99 -2.33 -21.28
N LEU A 148 24.13 -2.69 -20.68
CA LEU A 148 25.07 -1.75 -20.08
C LEU A 148 25.98 -1.07 -21.12
N PRO A 149 26.48 0.14 -20.84
CA PRO A 149 27.54 0.75 -21.64
C PRO A 149 28.82 -0.09 -21.58
N ALA A 150 29.66 0.03 -22.62
CA ALA A 150 30.89 -0.76 -22.77
C ALA A 150 31.93 -0.52 -21.65
N ASP A 151 31.90 0.66 -21.02
CA ASP A 151 32.74 1.02 -19.88
C ASP A 151 32.22 0.49 -18.54
N CYS A 152 31.03 -0.14 -18.54
CA CYS A 152 30.35 -0.67 -17.38
C CYS A 152 30.01 0.37 -16.29
N ASN A 153 30.13 1.67 -16.59
CA ASN A 153 29.86 2.75 -15.64
C ASN A 153 28.35 2.97 -15.50
N PHE A 154 27.71 2.11 -14.69
CA PHE A 154 26.27 2.09 -14.53
C PHE A 154 25.87 1.85 -13.06
N PRO A 155 25.74 2.92 -12.25
CA PRO A 155 25.72 2.83 -10.79
C PRO A 155 24.66 1.93 -10.17
N CYS A 156 23.43 1.97 -10.68
CA CYS A 156 22.33 1.19 -10.13
C CYS A 156 22.47 -0.32 -10.37
N TYR A 157 23.31 -0.76 -11.32
CA TYR A 157 23.34 -2.15 -11.80
C TYR A 157 23.57 -3.14 -10.66
N LYS A 158 24.64 -2.89 -9.89
CA LYS A 158 25.07 -3.73 -8.76
C LYS A 158 24.16 -3.64 -7.54
N LEU A 159 23.39 -2.58 -7.44
CA LEU A 159 22.41 -2.37 -6.37
C LEU A 159 21.07 -3.06 -6.67
N GLN A 160 20.88 -3.62 -7.87
CA GLN A 160 19.66 -4.33 -8.23
C GLN A 160 19.51 -5.63 -7.45
N GLY A 161 18.40 -5.73 -6.72
CA GLY A 161 17.92 -6.99 -6.18
C GLY A 161 17.19 -6.86 -4.87
N GLN A 162 17.30 -7.87 -4.02
CA GLN A 162 16.57 -7.96 -2.77
C GLN A 162 17.40 -7.41 -1.62
N TRP A 163 16.73 -6.56 -0.84
CA TRP A 163 17.25 -5.95 0.36
C TRP A 163 16.29 -6.23 1.51
N GLU A 164 16.83 -6.48 2.71
CA GLU A 164 16.02 -6.77 3.90
C GLU A 164 16.39 -5.86 5.06
N LEU A 165 15.48 -5.72 6.03
CA LEU A 165 15.79 -4.99 7.25
C LEU A 165 16.95 -5.66 7.98
N ASN A 166 18.06 -4.94 8.19
CA ASN A 166 19.22 -5.49 8.90
C ASN A 166 18.91 -5.74 10.39
N LYS A 167 18.29 -4.77 11.05
CA LYS A 167 17.88 -4.83 12.45
C LYS A 167 16.53 -4.18 12.66
N LYS A 168 15.75 -4.73 13.59
CA LYS A 168 14.53 -4.08 14.08
C LYS A 168 14.89 -2.72 14.66
N TYR A 169 14.00 -1.75 14.48
CA TYR A 169 14.14 -0.42 15.08
C TYR A 169 12.82 -0.03 15.72
N LYS A 170 12.89 0.85 16.71
CA LYS A 170 11.72 1.35 17.41
C LYS A 170 11.56 2.85 17.19
N ILE A 171 10.31 3.29 17.31
CA ILE A 171 9.97 4.71 17.24
C ILE A 171 8.86 4.94 18.26
N PRO A 172 9.06 5.76 19.30
CA PRO A 172 7.95 6.18 20.14
C PRO A 172 7.02 7.11 19.33
N LEU A 173 5.71 7.00 19.54
CA LEU A 173 4.69 7.72 18.77
C LEU A 173 3.88 8.64 19.67
N TYR A 174 3.86 9.93 19.35
CA TYR A 174 3.00 10.90 20.03
C TYR A 174 1.74 11.18 19.21
N ILE A 175 0.57 10.75 19.71
CA ILE A 175 -0.71 10.86 19.00
C ILE A 175 -1.72 11.57 19.89
N GLU A 176 -1.38 12.80 20.27
CA GLU A 176 -2.07 13.62 21.28
C GLU A 176 -2.06 13.00 22.69
N THR A 177 -1.48 11.81 22.84
CA THR A 177 -1.35 11.04 24.07
C THR A 177 -0.10 10.16 23.97
N ASP A 178 0.54 9.91 25.11
CA ASP A 178 1.68 9.02 25.24
C ASP A 178 1.29 7.53 25.20
N GLY A 179 2.32 6.69 25.21
CA GLY A 179 2.20 5.24 25.38
C GLY A 179 2.08 4.44 24.09
N PHE A 180 2.13 5.05 22.90
CA PHE A 180 2.17 4.30 21.64
C PHE A 180 3.60 4.16 21.13
N HIS A 181 3.95 2.96 20.68
CA HIS A 181 5.27 2.65 20.15
C HIS A 181 5.15 1.88 18.85
N TYR A 182 6.01 2.22 17.90
CA TYR A 182 6.16 1.53 16.63
C TYR A 182 7.39 0.64 16.69
N GLN A 183 7.27 -0.60 16.28
CA GLN A 183 8.40 -1.51 16.15
C GLN A 183 8.46 -2.07 14.73
N ALA A 184 9.51 -1.77 14.00
CA ALA A 184 9.77 -2.40 12.70
C ALA A 184 10.24 -3.82 12.91
N THR A 185 9.50 -4.78 12.35
CA THR A 185 9.77 -6.20 12.56
C THR A 185 10.34 -6.86 11.32
N SER A 186 9.91 -6.45 10.14
CA SER A 186 10.40 -6.96 8.87
C SER A 186 10.25 -5.92 7.78
N VAL A 187 11.24 -5.86 6.89
CA VAL A 187 11.18 -5.09 5.65
C VAL A 187 11.80 -5.95 4.57
N LYS A 188 11.15 -5.99 3.41
CA LYS A 188 11.69 -6.54 2.18
C LYS A 188 11.54 -5.53 1.08
N MET A 189 12.63 -5.26 0.37
CA MET A 189 12.67 -4.30 -0.72
C MET A 189 13.28 -4.94 -1.96
N TYR A 190 12.62 -4.78 -3.08
CA TYR A 190 13.17 -5.15 -4.38
C TYR A 190 13.56 -3.88 -5.12
N THR A 191 14.76 -3.86 -5.66
CA THR A 191 15.33 -2.69 -6.32
C THR A 191 15.67 -3.01 -7.76
N ARG A 192 15.41 -2.06 -8.66
CA ARG A 192 15.74 -2.16 -10.09
C ARG A 192 16.25 -0.84 -10.62
N CYS A 193 17.06 -0.90 -11.67
CA CYS A 193 17.47 0.30 -12.40
C CYS A 193 16.26 0.96 -13.07
N ALA A 194 16.19 2.29 -13.02
CA ALA A 194 15.09 3.07 -13.58
C ALA A 194 15.47 3.68 -14.95
N ILE A 195 15.97 2.84 -15.86
CA ILE A 195 16.53 3.26 -17.16
C ILE A 195 15.56 4.05 -18.03
N ASN A 196 14.26 3.81 -17.84
CA ASN A 196 13.17 4.48 -18.56
C ASN A 196 12.99 5.95 -18.15
N ILE A 197 13.60 6.35 -17.02
CA ILE A 197 13.50 7.68 -16.44
C ILE A 197 14.86 8.38 -16.52
N GLU A 198 15.92 7.71 -16.06
CA GLU A 198 17.30 8.19 -16.17
C GLU A 198 18.16 7.09 -16.80
N SER A 199 18.68 7.38 -17.99
CA SER A 199 19.42 6.42 -18.82
C SER A 199 20.88 6.24 -18.41
N ASP A 200 21.41 7.06 -17.50
CA ASP A 200 22.81 7.02 -17.04
C ASP A 200 23.02 6.06 -15.86
N GLY A 201 21.96 5.40 -15.39
CA GLY A 201 22.03 4.42 -14.31
C GLY A 201 22.16 5.03 -12.92
N ARG A 202 21.95 6.34 -12.73
CA ARG A 202 21.99 6.98 -11.41
C ARG A 202 20.72 6.79 -10.59
N LEU A 203 19.60 6.43 -11.22
CA LEU A 203 18.33 6.21 -10.54
C LEU A 203 18.03 4.73 -10.32
N LEU A 204 17.81 4.39 -9.05
CA LEU A 204 17.35 3.07 -8.61
C LEU A 204 15.94 3.21 -8.01
N GLU A 205 15.00 2.40 -8.51
CA GLU A 205 13.65 2.30 -7.94
C GLU A 205 13.59 1.14 -6.95
N GLY A 206 13.06 1.38 -5.76
CA GLY A 206 12.86 0.36 -4.73
C GLY A 206 11.40 0.19 -4.36
N TYR A 207 10.88 -1.04 -4.45
CA TYR A 207 9.54 -1.39 -4.01
C TYR A 207 9.65 -2.14 -2.70
N GLU A 208 9.12 -1.55 -1.64
CA GLU A 208 9.42 -1.93 -0.28
C GLU A 208 8.13 -2.31 0.46
N TYR A 209 8.06 -3.56 0.90
CA TYR A 209 7.06 -4.02 1.85
C TYR A 209 7.63 -3.93 3.27
N GLN A 210 6.87 -3.32 4.18
CA GLN A 210 7.22 -3.14 5.57
C GLN A 210 6.14 -3.74 6.47
N MET A 211 6.57 -4.44 7.52
CA MET A 211 5.73 -4.91 8.61
C MET A 211 6.19 -4.26 9.92
N HIS A 212 5.25 -3.58 10.55
CA HIS A 212 5.45 -2.93 11.83
C HIS A 212 4.40 -3.35 12.83
N GLU A 213 4.77 -3.34 14.09
CA GLU A 213 3.85 -3.59 15.19
C GLU A 213 3.61 -2.28 15.94
N ILE A 214 2.36 -2.08 16.35
CA ILE A 214 1.99 -1.02 17.29
C ILE A 214 1.85 -1.65 18.66
N TRP A 215 2.59 -1.11 19.61
CA TRP A 215 2.61 -1.51 21.00
C TRP A 215 2.09 -0.35 21.87
N TYR A 216 1.38 -0.71 22.93
CA TYR A 216 0.86 0.23 23.91
C TYR A 216 1.53 -0.01 25.27
N ASP A 217 2.16 1.02 25.82
CA ASP A 217 2.72 1.05 27.18
C ASP A 217 1.63 1.41 28.18
N LYS A 218 1.30 0.46 29.06
CA LYS A 218 0.30 0.64 30.13
C LYS A 218 0.66 1.71 31.14
N THR A 219 1.94 2.07 31.24
CA THR A 219 2.41 3.10 32.18
C THR A 219 2.27 4.52 31.61
N GLU A 220 2.02 4.65 30.30
CA GLU A 220 1.84 5.94 29.60
C GLU A 220 2.95 6.94 29.94
N LEU A 221 4.21 6.47 30.04
CA LEU A 221 5.35 7.34 30.31
C LEU A 221 5.51 8.41 29.22
N ASP A 222 5.91 9.61 29.64
CA ASP A 222 6.15 10.75 28.75
C ASP A 222 7.11 10.34 27.62
N ILE A 223 6.72 10.64 26.38
CA ILE A 223 7.48 10.27 25.18
C ILE A 223 8.94 10.75 25.21
N SER A 224 9.24 11.87 25.86
CA SER A 224 10.60 12.41 26.01
C SER A 224 11.55 11.44 26.73
N THR A 225 11.03 10.57 27.59
CA THR A 225 11.78 9.50 28.26
C THR A 225 12.39 8.52 27.25
N PHE A 226 11.74 8.34 26.10
CA PHE A 226 12.19 7.44 25.04
C PHE A 226 12.98 8.16 23.95
N MET A 227 12.85 9.49 23.84
CA MET A 227 13.54 10.30 22.83
C MET A 227 14.96 10.74 23.25
N ASN A 228 15.23 10.88 24.56
CA ASN A 228 16.48 11.47 25.07
C ASN A 228 17.68 10.52 25.16
N ASN A 229 17.58 9.32 24.60
CA ASN A 229 18.74 8.44 24.55
C ASN A 229 19.58 8.79 23.33
N LYS A 230 20.46 9.79 23.50
CA LYS A 230 21.61 9.97 22.61
C LYS A 230 22.26 8.60 22.40
N GLU A 231 22.55 8.23 21.15
CA GLU A 231 23.65 7.31 20.88
C GLU A 231 24.81 7.78 21.77
N GLY A 232 25.26 6.92 22.69
CA GLY A 232 26.50 7.21 23.40
C GLY A 232 27.58 7.48 22.35
N ASP A 233 28.56 8.32 22.67
CA ASP A 233 29.70 8.68 21.79
C ASP A 233 30.40 7.45 21.15
N ASP A 234 30.13 6.23 21.64
CA ASP A 234 30.72 4.96 21.21
C ASP A 234 29.76 3.97 20.52
N GLY A 235 28.55 4.39 20.09
CA GLY A 235 27.66 3.54 19.29
C GLY A 235 26.93 2.43 20.06
N GLU A 236 26.78 2.57 21.38
CA GLU A 236 25.92 1.69 22.18
C GLU A 236 24.42 1.92 21.89
N GLU A 237 23.70 0.81 21.78
CA GLU A 237 22.24 0.79 21.58
C GLU A 237 21.56 1.47 22.78
N SER A 238 20.70 2.45 22.51
CA SER A 238 19.97 3.11 23.60
C SER A 238 19.17 2.12 24.44
N ASN A 239 18.95 2.44 25.72
CA ASN A 239 18.10 1.63 26.61
C ASN A 239 16.74 1.33 25.94
N TYR A 240 16.16 2.28 25.21
CA TYR A 240 14.92 2.08 24.46
C TYR A 240 15.04 1.10 23.27
N GLU A 241 16.07 1.24 22.44
CA GLU A 241 16.30 0.32 21.31
C GLU A 241 16.60 -1.11 21.79
N ALA A 242 17.17 -1.28 22.97
CA ALA A 242 17.42 -2.58 23.59
C ALA A 242 16.17 -3.22 24.24
N LEU A 243 15.10 -2.46 24.54
CA LEU A 243 13.89 -3.00 25.21
C LEU A 243 13.21 -4.10 24.39
N ASP A 244 12.87 -5.21 25.01
CA ASP A 244 12.07 -6.26 24.36
C ASP A 244 10.60 -6.15 24.81
N PHE A 245 9.76 -5.51 23.99
CA PHE A 245 8.33 -5.34 24.27
C PHE A 245 7.57 -6.66 24.48
N THR A 246 8.11 -7.78 23.98
CA THR A 246 7.46 -9.09 24.16
C THR A 246 7.69 -9.68 25.55
N LYS A 247 8.78 -9.28 26.22
CA LYS A 247 9.17 -9.75 27.55
C LYS A 247 8.74 -8.80 28.66
N ASP A 248 8.60 -7.51 28.35
CA ASP A 248 8.17 -6.52 29.32
C ASP A 248 6.62 -6.46 29.40
N SER A 249 6.10 -6.87 30.55
CA SER A 249 4.67 -6.92 30.82
C SER A 249 3.94 -5.58 30.73
N ARG A 250 4.66 -4.44 30.73
CA ARG A 250 4.08 -3.10 30.57
C ARG A 250 3.56 -2.87 29.16
N PHE A 251 4.14 -3.55 28.16
CA PHE A 251 3.78 -3.37 26.77
C PHE A 251 2.75 -4.40 26.31
N VAL A 252 1.78 -3.94 25.52
CA VAL A 252 0.75 -4.79 24.90
C VAL A 252 0.71 -4.50 23.42
N LYS A 253 0.92 -5.51 22.57
CA LYS A 253 0.72 -5.38 21.12
C LYS A 253 -0.76 -5.13 20.84
N VAL A 254 -1.06 -4.08 20.07
CA VAL A 254 -2.43 -3.66 19.77
C VAL A 254 -2.79 -3.75 18.28
N ALA A 255 -1.80 -3.65 17.39
CA ALA A 255 -2.02 -3.80 15.95
C ALA A 255 -0.73 -4.18 15.20
N THR A 256 -0.89 -4.59 13.94
CA THR A 256 0.19 -4.76 12.97
C THR A 256 -0.12 -3.88 11.75
N VAL A 257 0.84 -3.06 11.34
CA VAL A 257 0.76 -2.22 10.14
C VAL A 257 1.55 -2.88 9.02
N HIS A 258 0.92 -3.03 7.87
CA HIS A 258 1.57 -3.43 6.63
C HIS A 258 1.63 -2.23 5.70
N THR A 259 2.81 -1.83 5.27
CA THR A 259 2.99 -0.67 4.39
C THR A 259 3.76 -1.05 3.15
N LEU A 260 3.28 -0.60 1.99
CA LEU A 260 3.97 -0.70 0.72
C LEU A 260 4.48 0.68 0.31
N PHE A 261 5.77 0.79 0.08
CA PHE A 261 6.48 1.99 -0.33
C PHE A 261 7.03 1.84 -1.74
N ARG A 262 6.99 2.94 -2.49
CA ARG A 262 7.81 3.14 -3.68
C ARG A 262 8.89 4.15 -3.33
N ASN A 263 10.13 3.73 -3.42
CA ASN A 263 11.33 4.53 -3.18
C ASN A 263 12.03 4.85 -4.50
N ARG A 264 12.68 6.00 -4.52
CA ARG A 264 13.64 6.43 -5.52
C ARG A 264 14.95 6.72 -4.81
N PHE A 265 16.02 6.12 -5.32
CA PHE A 265 17.36 6.35 -4.83
C PHE A 265 18.19 6.96 -5.94
N THR A 266 18.77 8.14 -5.69
CA THR A 266 19.72 8.75 -6.62
C THR A 266 21.13 8.46 -6.12
N ILE A 267 21.94 7.87 -6.99
CA ILE A 267 23.28 7.37 -6.69
C ILE A 267 24.30 8.37 -7.23
N GLY A 268 25.12 8.91 -6.33
CA GLY A 268 26.34 9.67 -6.63
C GLY A 268 27.46 9.20 -5.71
N ASP A 269 28.20 10.13 -5.10
CA ASP A 269 29.16 9.83 -4.02
C ASP A 269 28.48 9.28 -2.76
N SER A 270 27.18 9.52 -2.64
CA SER A 270 26.27 9.02 -1.61
C SER A 270 24.93 8.67 -2.26
N ILE A 271 24.05 8.02 -1.49
CA ILE A 271 22.71 7.65 -1.93
C ILE A 271 21.70 8.56 -1.24
N THR A 272 20.97 9.35 -2.02
CA THR A 272 19.77 10.05 -1.54
C THR A 272 18.56 9.14 -1.68
N ARG A 273 17.57 9.31 -0.79
CA ARG A 273 16.33 8.55 -0.81
C ARG A 273 15.15 9.50 -0.81
N ASP A 274 14.25 9.30 -1.77
CA ASP A 274 12.89 9.84 -1.75
C ASP A 274 11.90 8.67 -1.77
N GLY A 275 10.76 8.79 -1.12
CA GLY A 275 9.84 7.67 -1.01
C GLY A 275 8.42 8.08 -0.68
N GLN A 276 7.49 7.33 -1.25
CA GLN A 276 6.06 7.53 -1.07
C GLN A 276 5.37 6.23 -0.68
N VAL A 277 4.44 6.33 0.28
CA VAL A 277 3.53 5.24 0.63
C VAL A 277 2.53 5.06 -0.52
N ILE A 278 2.45 3.86 -1.07
CA ILE A 278 1.50 3.51 -2.15
C ILE A 278 0.38 2.58 -1.70
N GLY A 279 0.55 1.94 -0.53
CA GLY A 279 -0.48 1.09 0.06
C GLY A 279 -0.24 0.91 1.55
N ARG A 280 -1.32 0.77 2.32
CA ARG A 280 -1.24 0.49 3.75
C ARG A 280 -2.45 -0.28 4.24
N ASP A 281 -2.23 -1.21 5.13
CA ASP A 281 -3.27 -1.97 5.82
C ASP A 281 -2.94 -2.07 7.31
N LEU A 282 -3.98 -2.10 8.15
CA LEU A 282 -3.87 -2.17 9.60
C LEU A 282 -4.66 -3.38 10.11
N VAL A 283 -3.96 -4.33 10.71
CA VAL A 283 -4.55 -5.53 11.31
C VAL A 283 -4.59 -5.36 12.83
N TYR A 284 -5.79 -5.20 13.37
CA TYR A 284 -6.01 -5.05 14.80
C TYR A 284 -5.83 -6.39 15.52
N VAL A 285 -5.30 -6.34 16.74
CA VAL A 285 -5.38 -7.49 17.65
C VAL A 285 -6.84 -7.65 18.09
N ALA A 286 -7.31 -8.90 18.17
CA ALA A 286 -8.69 -9.20 18.53
C ALA A 286 -9.05 -8.66 19.92
N GLN A 287 -10.27 -8.14 20.08
CA GLN A 287 -10.66 -7.41 21.28
C GLN A 287 -10.69 -8.30 22.53
N ASP A 288 -11.08 -9.56 22.39
CA ASP A 288 -11.04 -10.58 23.45
C ASP A 288 -9.62 -10.77 24.00
N ILE A 289 -8.61 -10.82 23.11
CA ILE A 289 -7.20 -10.89 23.49
C ILE A 289 -6.77 -9.63 24.26
N LEU A 290 -7.20 -8.45 23.81
CA LEU A 290 -6.87 -7.18 24.46
C LEU A 290 -7.57 -7.02 25.83
N LYS A 291 -8.84 -7.41 25.95
CA LYS A 291 -9.62 -7.35 27.19
C LYS A 291 -9.05 -8.26 28.30
N ASN A 292 -8.30 -9.30 27.93
CA ASN A 292 -7.56 -10.12 28.91
C ASN A 292 -6.34 -9.39 29.52
N LYS A 293 -5.88 -8.29 28.91
CA LYS A 293 -4.67 -7.56 29.32
C LYS A 293 -4.93 -6.11 29.75
N LEU A 294 -6.07 -5.54 29.34
CA LEU A 294 -6.44 -4.13 29.49
C LEU A 294 -7.91 -4.01 29.87
N SER A 295 -8.28 -2.92 30.55
CA SER A 295 -9.69 -2.62 30.82
C SER A 295 -10.46 -2.34 29.52
N GLU A 296 -11.77 -2.57 29.53
CA GLU A 296 -12.64 -2.31 28.37
C GLU A 296 -12.58 -0.85 27.91
N GLU A 297 -12.51 0.08 28.86
CA GLU A 297 -12.32 1.51 28.57
C GLU A 297 -11.02 1.77 27.80
N LYS A 298 -9.90 1.19 28.25
CA LYS A 298 -8.60 1.33 27.57
C LYS A 298 -8.61 0.68 26.19
N VAL A 299 -9.25 -0.47 26.01
CA VAL A 299 -9.41 -1.11 24.69
C VAL A 299 -10.18 -0.19 23.72
N ASN A 300 -11.27 0.41 24.17
CA ASN A 300 -12.06 1.35 23.37
C ASN A 300 -11.26 2.61 23.01
N PHE A 301 -10.51 3.16 23.97
CA PHE A 301 -9.60 4.28 23.75
C PHE A 301 -8.53 3.95 22.70
N ILE A 302 -7.84 2.83 22.85
CA ILE A 302 -6.80 2.36 21.91
C ILE A 302 -7.40 2.19 20.52
N ASN A 303 -8.55 1.53 20.37
CA ASN A 303 -9.20 1.35 19.08
C ASN A 303 -9.56 2.70 18.42
N LYS A 304 -10.00 3.69 19.20
CA LYS A 304 -10.25 5.04 18.69
C LYS A 304 -8.95 5.69 18.19
N LYS A 305 -7.85 5.55 18.93
CA LYS A 305 -6.54 6.10 18.56
C LYS A 305 -5.93 5.37 17.35
N LEU A 306 -6.01 4.04 17.28
CA LEU A 306 -5.59 3.26 16.11
C LEU A 306 -6.37 3.64 14.84
N ASN A 307 -7.67 3.90 14.95
CA ASN A 307 -8.46 4.42 13.83
C ASN A 307 -8.00 5.82 13.39
N LEU A 308 -7.55 6.67 14.33
CA LEU A 308 -6.94 7.96 14.00
C LEU A 308 -5.60 7.77 13.30
N ILE A 309 -4.76 6.83 13.72
CA ILE A 309 -3.53 6.45 13.00
C ILE A 309 -3.90 6.06 11.57
N ALA A 310 -4.87 5.16 11.38
CA ALA A 310 -5.29 4.70 10.06
C ALA A 310 -5.88 5.81 9.16
N ARG A 311 -6.63 6.78 9.73
CA ARG A 311 -7.41 7.78 8.96
C ARG A 311 -6.76 9.16 8.82
N LYS A 312 -5.96 9.61 9.79
CA LYS A 312 -5.39 10.97 9.86
C LYS A 312 -3.90 11.00 10.27
N GLY A 313 -3.44 10.04 11.06
CA GLY A 313 -2.14 10.07 11.74
C GLY A 313 -0.95 9.59 10.92
N LEU A 314 -1.10 9.45 9.59
CA LEU A 314 -0.04 8.97 8.72
C LEU A 314 0.25 9.88 7.53
N GLU A 315 -0.41 11.06 7.42
CA GLU A 315 0.11 12.14 6.57
C GLU A 315 1.58 12.47 6.94
N ASP A 316 1.90 12.35 8.22
CA ASP A 316 3.23 12.50 8.81
C ASP A 316 4.21 11.36 8.44
N PHE A 317 3.71 10.20 7.98
CA PHE A 317 4.50 9.06 7.47
C PHE A 317 4.43 8.91 5.94
N SER A 318 3.65 9.75 5.27
CA SER A 318 3.41 9.73 3.83
C SER A 318 3.87 11.01 3.12
N ARG A 319 4.24 12.05 3.85
CA ARG A 319 5.05 13.19 3.38
C ARG A 319 6.50 12.70 3.17
N PRO A 320 7.27 13.29 2.23
CA PRO A 320 8.50 12.68 1.74
C PRO A 320 9.41 12.28 2.91
N ILE A 321 9.90 11.04 2.85
CA ILE A 321 10.77 10.47 3.87
C ILE A 321 11.98 11.40 4.01
N ASN A 322 12.11 12.06 5.15
CA ASN A 322 13.24 12.94 5.42
C ASN A 322 14.38 12.11 6.02
N CYS A 323 15.23 11.56 5.15
CA CYS A 323 16.46 10.89 5.56
C CYS A 323 17.68 11.69 5.14
N LEU A 324 18.73 11.60 5.96
CA LEU A 324 20.08 11.93 5.53
C LEU A 324 20.54 10.95 4.43
N GLN A 325 21.53 11.37 3.65
CA GLN A 325 22.13 10.55 2.62
C GLN A 325 22.83 9.33 3.25
N SER A 326 22.71 8.17 2.61
CA SER A 326 23.48 6.98 2.97
C SER A 326 24.85 7.05 2.29
N PRO A 327 25.94 6.61 2.93
CA PRO A 327 27.14 6.24 2.19
C PRO A 327 26.83 5.11 1.19
N LEU A 328 27.70 4.94 0.19
CA LEU A 328 27.62 3.78 -0.69
C LEU A 328 27.83 2.48 0.13
N PRO A 329 27.10 1.39 -0.16
CA PRO A 329 27.24 0.13 0.56
C PRO A 329 28.63 -0.53 0.45
N GLY A 330 29.40 -0.20 -0.60
CA GLY A 330 30.80 -0.58 -0.81
C GLY A 330 31.72 0.64 -0.96
N SER A 331 33.00 0.42 -1.27
CA SER A 331 33.95 1.51 -1.57
C SER A 331 33.51 2.34 -2.78
N ASP A 332 32.86 1.69 -3.74
CA ASP A 332 32.12 2.29 -4.83
C ASP A 332 30.90 1.41 -5.18
N PHE A 333 30.18 1.76 -6.25
CA PHE A 333 29.02 0.99 -6.69
C PHE A 333 29.39 -0.31 -7.43
N HIS A 334 30.62 -0.50 -7.90
CA HIS A 334 31.07 -1.73 -8.55
C HIS A 334 31.33 -2.87 -7.56
N GLU A 335 31.79 -2.50 -6.35
CA GLU A 335 32.20 -3.41 -5.28
C GLU A 335 31.05 -3.88 -4.37
N VAL A 336 29.81 -3.47 -4.66
CA VAL A 336 28.64 -3.88 -3.86
C VAL A 336 28.38 -5.39 -3.97
N LYS A 337 28.26 -6.05 -2.81
CA LYS A 337 28.03 -7.49 -2.65
C LYS A 337 26.97 -7.79 -1.60
N GLU A 338 26.48 -9.03 -1.63
CA GLU A 338 25.56 -9.52 -0.59
C GLU A 338 26.18 -9.38 0.80
N GLY A 339 25.39 -8.87 1.74
CA GLY A 339 25.82 -8.52 3.09
C GLY A 339 26.04 -7.02 3.31
N ASP A 340 26.29 -6.25 2.25
CA ASP A 340 26.53 -4.81 2.35
C ASP A 340 25.27 -4.05 2.82
N LEU A 341 25.47 -2.90 3.44
CA LEU A 341 24.42 -2.13 4.09
C LEU A 341 24.17 -0.80 3.39
N MET A 342 22.91 -0.51 3.11
CA MET A 342 22.44 0.83 2.75
C MET A 342 21.71 1.43 3.95
N THR A 343 22.28 2.46 4.57
CA THR A 343 21.86 2.95 5.90
C THR A 343 21.40 4.39 5.86
N PHE A 344 20.18 4.62 6.33
CA PHE A 344 19.57 5.95 6.36
C PHE A 344 19.21 6.33 7.79
N THR A 345 19.71 7.47 8.26
CA THR A 345 19.18 8.14 9.44
C THR A 345 18.01 9.01 9.01
N CYS A 346 16.82 8.69 9.48
CA CYS A 346 15.58 9.30 9.06
C CYS A 346 14.88 9.99 10.22
N LYS A 347 14.11 11.03 9.89
CA LYS A 347 13.28 11.76 10.85
C LYS A 347 11.82 11.50 10.55
N LEU A 348 11.11 11.00 11.55
CA LEU A 348 9.66 10.93 11.55
C LEU A 348 9.12 11.99 12.48
N THR A 349 8.18 12.81 12.01
CA THR A 349 7.52 13.80 12.86
C THR A 349 6.10 13.35 13.09
N THR A 350 5.66 13.14 14.33
CA THR A 350 4.25 12.88 14.66
C THR A 350 3.71 13.99 15.55
N ASN A 351 2.61 14.62 15.14
CA ASN A 351 2.00 15.72 15.91
C ASN A 351 3.03 16.80 16.33
N ARG A 352 3.89 17.19 15.37
CA ARG A 352 5.00 18.15 15.52
C ARG A 352 6.15 17.73 16.43
N VAL A 353 6.18 16.48 16.90
CA VAL A 353 7.29 15.91 17.67
C VAL A 353 8.19 15.10 16.73
N PRO A 354 9.43 15.55 16.44
CA PRO A 354 10.37 14.80 15.61
C PRO A 354 11.06 13.69 16.40
N THR A 355 11.11 12.50 15.82
CA THR A 355 11.85 11.34 16.32
C THR A 355 12.82 10.89 15.23
N LEU A 356 14.08 10.70 15.59
CA LEU A 356 15.10 10.11 14.72
C LEU A 356 15.06 8.60 14.82
N TYR A 357 15.31 7.91 13.71
CA TYR A 357 15.50 6.48 13.67
C TYR A 357 16.46 6.12 12.56
N THR A 358 17.25 5.07 12.78
CA THR A 358 18.18 4.56 11.76
C THR A 358 17.60 3.32 11.12
N LYS A 359 17.61 3.29 9.80
CA LYS A 359 17.15 2.16 8.99
C LYS A 359 18.26 1.69 8.07
N ALA A 360 18.76 0.49 8.35
CA ALA A 360 19.73 -0.19 7.51
C ALA A 360 19.07 -1.32 6.71
N PHE A 361 19.27 -1.28 5.40
CA PHE A 361 18.91 -2.35 4.49
C PHE A 361 20.15 -3.20 4.20
N LYS A 362 20.06 -4.50 4.47
CA LYS A 362 21.10 -5.46 4.11
C LYS A 362 20.82 -6.03 2.74
N PHE A 363 21.81 -6.03 1.85
CA PHE A 363 21.68 -6.65 0.54
C PHE A 363 21.70 -8.17 0.70
N THR A 364 20.64 -8.86 0.29
CA THR A 364 20.49 -10.31 0.54
C THR A 364 20.56 -11.15 -0.72
N ARG A 365 20.16 -10.59 -1.86
CA ARG A 365 20.20 -11.32 -3.12
C ARG A 365 20.42 -10.39 -4.29
N GLN A 366 21.49 -10.61 -5.04
CA GLN A 366 21.75 -9.93 -6.30
C GLN A 366 21.17 -10.75 -7.47
N PHE A 367 20.37 -10.13 -8.35
CA PHE A 367 19.71 -10.81 -9.49
C PHE A 367 20.41 -10.56 -10.85
N ILE A 368 21.69 -10.18 -10.82
CA ILE A 368 22.48 -9.84 -12.00
C ILE A 368 23.80 -10.62 -12.05
N LYS A 369 24.47 -10.60 -13.20
CA LYS A 369 25.82 -11.17 -13.34
C LYS A 369 26.83 -10.29 -12.60
N SER A 370 27.74 -10.91 -11.85
CA SER A 370 28.68 -10.22 -10.95
C SER A 370 29.85 -9.53 -11.66
N SER A 371 30.12 -9.83 -12.93
CA SER A 371 31.26 -9.25 -13.67
C SER A 371 30.80 -8.64 -14.99
N CYS A 372 31.09 -7.35 -15.14
CA CYS A 372 31.09 -6.67 -16.43
C CYS A 372 32.53 -6.64 -16.91
N ARG A 373 32.82 -7.33 -18.03
CA ARG A 373 34.15 -7.28 -18.64
C ARG A 373 34.18 -6.01 -19.48
N GLN A 374 35.04 -5.05 -19.12
CA GLN A 374 35.44 -4.02 -20.07
C GLN A 374 35.94 -4.73 -21.32
N SER A 375 35.44 -4.36 -22.50
CA SER A 375 36.05 -4.84 -23.73
C SER A 375 37.45 -4.24 -23.80
N SER A 376 38.46 -4.98 -23.36
CA SER A 376 39.78 -4.79 -23.92
C SER A 376 39.67 -5.10 -25.41
N ASP A 377 40.20 -4.18 -26.23
CA ASP A 377 40.52 -4.38 -27.64
C ASP A 377 39.44 -4.00 -28.67
N LYS A 378 39.47 -2.71 -29.02
CA LYS A 378 39.59 -2.31 -30.42
C LYS A 378 40.80 -1.38 -30.55
N GLU A 379 41.99 -1.96 -30.61
CA GLU A 379 43.10 -1.37 -31.38
C GLU A 379 42.90 -1.67 -32.87
#